data_AF-A0A4R8SC22-F1
#
_entry.id   AF-A0A4R8SC22-F1
#
_cell.length_a   1.000
_cell.length_b   1.000
_cell.length_c   1.000
_cell.angle_alpha   90.00
_cell.angle_beta   90.00
_cell.angle_gamma   90.00
#
_symmetry.space_group_name_H-M   'P 1'
#
loop_
_entity.id
_entity.type
_entity.pdbx_description
1 polymer ?
#
loop_
_entity_poly.entity_id
_entity_poly.type
_entity_poly.pdbx_seq_one_letter_code
_entity_poly.pdbx_strand_id
1 'polypeptide(L)'
;MELSDTNAFKNYAKKQEVEEAAKRDMLAAYGKFLEDCHYPVAKDGTVMDASYFVAHIGYHMVRMGWRPPGMDPAEPVIKKQKVVGPGVIEDAVKWVPMDAPDDPLEHLDTMTFAEISALPEDLKVEAARRLNKGRFDHDLADPEPSWQVTPNISITDEEPSGEDFLK
;
A
#
# COMPACT_ATOMS: atom_id res chain seq x y z
N MET A 1 -52.73 0.12 12.75
CA MET A 1 -51.36 0.14 13.33
C MET A 1 -50.41 -0.84 12.64
N GLU A 2 -50.83 -1.60 11.62
CA GLU A 2 -50.05 -2.73 11.07
C GLU A 2 -49.10 -2.37 9.90
N LEU A 3 -49.30 -1.23 9.23
CA LEU A 3 -48.51 -0.79 8.07
C LEU A 3 -47.08 -0.33 8.43
N SER A 4 -46.84 0.04 9.69
CA SER A 4 -45.52 0.47 10.19
C SER A 4 -44.55 -0.70 10.29
N ASP A 5 -45.02 -1.82 10.86
CA ASP A 5 -44.19 -2.99 11.13
C ASP A 5 -43.79 -3.70 9.83
N THR A 6 -44.69 -3.78 8.86
CA THR A 6 -44.39 -4.37 7.54
C THR A 6 -43.31 -3.62 6.78
N ASN A 7 -43.24 -2.29 6.94
CA ASN A 7 -42.20 -1.47 6.33
C ASN A 7 -40.86 -1.62 7.07
N ALA A 8 -40.87 -1.73 8.39
CA ALA A 8 -39.68 -1.99 9.19
C ALA A 8 -39.03 -3.33 8.84
N PHE A 9 -39.81 -4.40 8.71
CA PHE A 9 -39.31 -5.72 8.30
C PHE A 9 -38.73 -5.74 6.89
N LYS A 10 -39.39 -5.07 5.93
CA LYS A 10 -38.86 -4.94 4.55
C LYS A 10 -37.54 -4.18 4.51
N ASN A 11 -37.42 -3.11 5.28
CA ASN A 11 -36.18 -2.33 5.38
C ASN A 11 -35.05 -3.13 6.03
N TYR A 12 -35.36 -3.92 7.06
CA TYR A 12 -34.39 -4.82 7.69
C TYR A 12 -33.91 -5.91 6.74
N ALA A 13 -34.83 -6.57 6.02
CA ALA A 13 -34.49 -7.59 5.03
C ALA A 13 -33.59 -7.03 3.91
N LYS A 14 -33.93 -5.84 3.39
CA LYS A 14 -33.11 -5.15 2.38
C LYS A 14 -31.72 -4.80 2.91
N LYS A 15 -31.61 -4.36 4.17
CA LYS A 15 -30.32 -4.08 4.81
C LYS A 15 -29.47 -5.35 4.97
N GLN A 16 -30.08 -6.45 5.38
CA GLN A 16 -29.39 -7.75 5.46
C GLN A 16 -28.90 -8.21 4.09
N GLU A 17 -29.71 -8.05 3.05
CA GLU A 17 -29.33 -8.45 1.68
C GLU A 17 -28.09 -7.68 1.19
N VAL A 18 -28.05 -6.36 1.43
CA VAL A 18 -26.88 -5.52 1.11
C VAL A 18 -25.65 -5.95 1.91
N GLU A 19 -25.82 -6.25 3.21
CA GLU A 19 -24.72 -6.66 4.07
C GLU A 19 -24.14 -8.03 3.66
N GLU A 20 -25.01 -8.99 3.34
CA GLU A 20 -24.61 -10.31 2.86
C GLU A 20 -23.96 -10.25 1.47
N ALA A 21 -24.44 -9.37 0.59
CA ALA A 21 -23.79 -9.11 -0.69
C ALA A 21 -22.37 -8.55 -0.49
N ALA A 22 -22.19 -7.58 0.41
CA ALA A 22 -20.89 -7.02 0.74
C ALA A 22 -19.93 -8.06 1.37
N LYS A 23 -20.44 -8.94 2.23
CA LYS A 23 -19.65 -10.06 2.80
C LYS A 23 -19.19 -11.03 1.72
N ARG A 24 -20.09 -11.44 0.83
CA ARG A 24 -19.76 -12.34 -0.29
C ARG A 24 -18.71 -11.73 -1.21
N ASP A 25 -18.88 -10.47 -1.56
CA ASP A 25 -17.92 -9.71 -2.37
C ASP A 25 -16.53 -9.66 -1.71
N MET A 26 -16.47 -9.29 -0.43
CA MET A 26 -15.20 -9.28 0.31
C MET A 26 -14.54 -10.66 0.36
N LEU A 27 -15.30 -11.73 0.61
CA LEU A 27 -14.75 -13.09 0.65
C LEU A 27 -14.24 -13.54 -0.72
N ALA A 28 -14.96 -13.21 -1.80
CA ALA A 28 -14.55 -13.54 -3.16
C ALA A 28 -13.26 -12.80 -3.55
N ALA A 29 -13.19 -11.49 -3.28
CA ALA A 29 -11.98 -10.69 -3.54
C ALA A 29 -10.79 -11.16 -2.71
N TYR A 30 -11.02 -11.54 -1.44
CA TYR A 30 -9.97 -12.07 -0.57
C TYR A 30 -9.45 -13.42 -1.06
N GLY A 31 -10.33 -14.36 -1.41
CA GLY A 31 -9.94 -15.63 -2.01
C GLY A 31 -9.09 -15.43 -3.27
N LYS A 32 -9.52 -14.52 -4.15
CA LYS A 32 -8.78 -14.23 -5.38
C LYS A 32 -7.40 -13.63 -5.12
N PHE A 33 -7.28 -12.73 -4.15
CA PHE A 33 -6.00 -12.16 -3.76
C PHE A 33 -5.02 -13.24 -3.26
N LEU A 34 -5.50 -14.18 -2.45
CA LEU A 34 -4.68 -15.29 -1.95
C LEU A 34 -4.18 -16.19 -3.09
N GLU A 35 -5.04 -16.49 -4.06
CA GLU A 35 -4.66 -17.26 -5.26
C GLU A 35 -3.58 -16.55 -6.08
N ASP A 36 -3.76 -15.25 -6.33
CA ASP A 36 -2.82 -14.46 -7.14
C ASP A 36 -1.44 -14.30 -6.48
N CYS A 37 -1.40 -14.37 -5.15
CA CYS A 37 -0.19 -14.32 -4.35
C CYS A 37 0.29 -15.69 -3.86
N HIS A 38 -0.20 -16.78 -4.44
CA HIS A 38 0.29 -18.13 -4.17
C HIS A 38 1.57 -18.37 -4.97
N TYR A 39 2.72 -18.30 -4.28
CA TYR A 39 4.08 -18.41 -4.85
C TYR A 39 4.41 -17.37 -5.93
N PRO A 40 4.39 -16.05 -5.61
CA PRO A 40 4.73 -15.02 -6.58
C PRO A 40 6.19 -15.13 -7.01
N VAL A 41 6.45 -14.85 -8.27
CA VAL A 41 7.81 -14.87 -8.85
C VAL A 41 8.35 -13.45 -8.89
N ALA A 42 9.52 -13.24 -8.29
CA ALA A 42 10.23 -11.96 -8.30
C ALA A 42 10.83 -11.65 -9.69
N LYS A 43 11.27 -10.41 -9.89
CA LYS A 43 11.82 -9.93 -11.19
C LYS A 43 13.04 -10.75 -11.67
N ASP A 44 13.78 -11.35 -10.74
CA ASP A 44 14.96 -12.19 -10.97
C ASP A 44 14.60 -13.67 -11.22
N GLY A 45 13.32 -14.03 -11.19
CA GLY A 45 12.85 -15.40 -11.35
C GLY A 45 12.76 -16.21 -10.04
N THR A 46 13.10 -15.61 -8.89
CA THR A 46 12.99 -16.28 -7.60
C THR A 46 11.53 -16.50 -7.22
N VAL A 47 11.14 -17.74 -6.92
CA VAL A 47 9.81 -18.08 -6.38
C VAL A 47 9.79 -17.74 -4.89
N MET A 48 8.90 -16.83 -4.49
CA MET A 48 8.77 -16.42 -3.09
C MET A 48 7.70 -17.24 -2.37
N ASP A 49 7.97 -17.66 -1.14
CA ASP A 49 6.94 -18.17 -0.25
C ASP A 49 6.29 -17.01 0.52
N ALA A 50 5.07 -16.65 0.11
CA ALA A 50 4.28 -15.59 0.73
C ALA A 50 3.30 -16.08 1.80
N SER A 51 3.28 -17.37 2.12
CA SER A 51 2.24 -18.04 2.93
C SER A 51 2.04 -17.39 4.30
N TYR A 52 3.10 -16.86 4.91
CA TYR A 52 3.06 -16.30 6.26
C TYR A 52 2.40 -14.90 6.35
N PHE A 53 2.43 -14.11 5.28
CA PHE A 53 1.98 -12.70 5.34
C PHE A 53 0.83 -12.38 4.39
N VAL A 54 0.61 -13.17 3.35
CA VAL A 54 -0.38 -12.90 2.30
C VAL A 54 -1.79 -12.73 2.84
N ALA A 55 -2.17 -13.52 3.87
CA ALA A 55 -3.48 -13.43 4.51
C ALA A 55 -3.72 -12.08 5.20
N HIS A 56 -2.71 -11.58 5.93
CA HIS A 56 -2.81 -10.30 6.61
C HIS A 56 -2.89 -9.15 5.60
N ILE A 57 -2.01 -9.15 4.60
CA ILE A 57 -2.02 -8.12 3.55
C ILE A 57 -3.34 -8.16 2.78
N GLY A 58 -3.78 -9.34 2.33
CA GLY A 58 -5.01 -9.50 1.58
C GLY A 58 -6.23 -8.98 2.33
N TYR A 59 -6.33 -9.26 3.63
CA TYR A 59 -7.42 -8.73 4.46
C TYR A 59 -7.42 -7.20 4.50
N HIS A 60 -6.26 -6.58 4.70
CA HIS A 60 -6.13 -5.12 4.71
C HIS A 60 -6.36 -4.49 3.33
N MET A 61 -5.95 -5.15 2.25
CA MET A 61 -6.15 -4.64 0.90
C MET A 61 -7.62 -4.69 0.50
N VAL A 62 -8.30 -5.81 0.73
CA VAL A 62 -9.70 -6.00 0.35
C VAL A 62 -10.64 -5.09 1.15
N ARG A 63 -10.39 -4.88 2.45
CA ARG A 63 -11.19 -3.95 3.27
C ARG A 63 -11.03 -2.49 2.83
N MET A 64 -9.87 -2.14 2.28
CA MET A 64 -9.56 -0.79 1.78
C MET A 64 -10.10 -0.57 0.36
N GLY A 65 -10.77 -1.57 -0.24
CA GLY A 65 -11.43 -1.46 -1.53
C GLY A 65 -10.65 -2.05 -2.70
N TRP A 66 -9.58 -2.81 -2.46
CA TRP A 66 -8.95 -3.57 -3.54
C TRP A 66 -9.95 -4.56 -4.13
N ARG A 67 -10.11 -4.54 -5.46
CA ARG A 67 -10.89 -5.52 -6.22
C ARG A 67 -10.13 -5.90 -7.48
N PRO A 68 -10.13 -7.19 -7.88
CA PRO A 68 -9.47 -7.62 -9.10
C PRO A 68 -10.22 -7.09 -10.33
N PRO A 69 -9.52 -6.67 -11.39
CA PRO A 69 -10.16 -6.17 -12.61
C PRO A 69 -11.00 -7.26 -13.27
N GLY A 70 -12.25 -6.92 -13.65
CA GLY A 70 -13.16 -7.83 -14.35
C GLY A 70 -14.01 -8.74 -13.45
N MET A 71 -13.96 -8.56 -12.12
CA MET A 71 -14.91 -9.19 -11.20
C MET A 71 -16.19 -8.36 -11.12
N ASP A 72 -17.25 -8.75 -11.83
CA ASP A 72 -18.58 -8.13 -11.75
C ASP A 72 -19.27 -8.58 -10.43
N PRO A 73 -19.79 -7.67 -9.56
CA PRO A 73 -20.01 -6.22 -9.75
C PRO A 73 -18.93 -5.30 -9.16
N ALA A 74 -17.79 -5.85 -8.78
CA ALA A 74 -16.77 -5.16 -8.02
C ALA A 74 -15.85 -4.31 -8.93
N GLU A 75 -16.27 -3.08 -9.22
CA GLU A 75 -15.36 -2.08 -9.79
C GLU A 75 -14.19 -1.84 -8.82
N PRO A 76 -12.93 -1.77 -9.31
CA PRO A 76 -11.79 -1.44 -8.47
C PRO A 76 -12.04 -0.07 -7.81
N VAL A 77 -11.92 -0.01 -6.48
CA VAL A 77 -12.18 1.23 -5.71
C VAL A 77 -10.88 2.01 -5.46
N ILE A 78 -9.76 1.29 -5.41
CA ILE A 78 -8.43 1.87 -5.22
C ILE A 78 -7.49 1.50 -6.36
N LYS A 79 -6.61 2.43 -6.71
CA LYS A 79 -5.48 2.21 -7.63
C LYS A 79 -4.15 2.46 -6.95
N LYS A 80 -3.11 1.85 -7.53
CA LYS A 80 -1.72 2.12 -7.15
C LYS A 80 -1.29 3.46 -7.71
N GLN A 81 -0.67 4.29 -6.87
CA GLN A 81 0.00 5.52 -7.27
C GLN A 81 1.42 5.50 -6.75
N LYS A 82 2.38 5.83 -7.63
CA LYS A 82 3.80 5.88 -7.24
C LYS A 82 4.03 7.00 -6.23
N VAL A 83 4.79 6.69 -5.19
CA VAL A 83 5.27 7.70 -4.24
C VAL A 83 6.60 8.21 -4.75
N VAL A 84 6.75 9.53 -4.78
CA VAL A 84 7.98 10.18 -5.22
C VAL A 84 8.42 11.11 -4.09
N GLY A 85 9.68 11.00 -3.68
CA GLY A 85 10.24 11.84 -2.63
C GLY A 85 11.67 11.42 -2.26
N PRO A 86 12.41 12.27 -1.55
CA PRO A 86 13.74 11.92 -1.04
C PRO A 86 13.65 10.78 -0.03
N GLY A 87 14.56 9.80 -0.12
CA GLY A 87 14.58 8.64 0.77
C GLY A 87 13.47 7.61 0.52
N VAL A 88 12.64 7.80 -0.52
CA VAL A 88 11.60 6.85 -0.92
C VAL A 88 12.23 5.75 -1.78
N ILE A 89 11.89 4.48 -1.48
CA ILE A 89 12.33 3.31 -2.25
C ILE A 89 11.83 3.43 -3.70
N GLU A 90 12.66 3.07 -4.68
CA GLU A 90 12.45 3.29 -6.13
C GLU A 90 11.12 2.76 -6.72
N ASP A 91 10.41 1.89 -5.99
CA ASP A 91 9.13 1.30 -6.37
C ASP A 91 8.04 1.46 -5.29
N ALA A 92 8.18 2.42 -4.36
CA ALA A 92 7.18 2.66 -3.32
C ALA A 92 5.83 3.11 -3.93
N VAL A 93 4.75 2.53 -3.44
CA VAL A 93 3.38 2.77 -3.92
C VAL A 93 2.48 3.14 -2.75
N LYS A 94 1.61 4.12 -2.97
CA LYS A 94 0.45 4.41 -2.13
C LYS A 94 -0.83 4.00 -2.84
N TRP A 95 -1.83 3.62 -2.06
CA TRP A 95 -3.15 3.24 -2.58
C TRP A 95 -4.10 4.43 -2.45
N VAL A 96 -4.62 4.89 -3.57
CA VAL A 96 -5.50 6.06 -3.66
C VAL A 96 -6.84 5.68 -4.29
N PRO A 97 -7.92 6.43 -4.01
CA PRO A 97 -9.20 6.25 -4.70
C PRO A 97 -9.02 6.29 -6.23
N MET A 98 -9.87 5.59 -6.98
CA MET A 98 -9.83 5.62 -8.45
C MET A 98 -9.92 7.02 -9.04
N ASP A 99 -10.71 7.89 -8.41
CA ASP A 99 -10.91 9.29 -8.82
C ASP A 99 -9.71 10.19 -8.55
N ALA A 100 -8.71 9.73 -7.80
CA ALA A 100 -7.51 10.51 -7.55
C ALA A 100 -6.70 10.69 -8.85
N PRO A 101 -6.01 11.83 -9.06
CA PRO A 101 -5.15 12.01 -10.22
C PRO A 101 -4.03 10.94 -10.23
N ASP A 102 -3.60 10.50 -11.42
CA ASP A 102 -2.51 9.51 -11.55
C ASP A 102 -1.15 10.10 -11.14
N ASP A 103 -0.86 11.34 -11.54
CA ASP A 103 0.24 12.16 -11.03
C ASP A 103 -0.33 13.46 -10.42
N PRO A 104 -0.20 13.67 -9.10
CA PRO A 104 -0.70 14.89 -8.45
C PRO A 104 0.07 16.15 -8.86
N LEU A 105 1.22 16.00 -9.55
CA LEU A 105 2.09 17.09 -10.00
C LEU A 105 2.13 17.23 -11.53
N GLU A 106 1.18 16.64 -12.26
CA GLU A 106 1.12 16.72 -13.72
C GLU A 106 1.03 18.18 -14.24
N HIS A 107 0.34 19.05 -13.51
CA HIS A 107 0.10 20.45 -13.89
C HIS A 107 0.92 21.45 -13.08
N LEU A 108 2.06 21.02 -12.55
CA LEU A 108 2.91 21.79 -11.66
C LEU A 108 3.33 23.15 -12.23
N ASP A 109 3.54 23.25 -13.55
CA ASP A 109 3.94 24.50 -14.23
C ASP A 109 2.83 25.57 -14.20
N THR A 110 1.58 25.16 -13.98
CA THR A 110 0.39 26.05 -13.95
C THR A 110 -0.16 26.24 -12.54
N MET A 111 0.33 25.49 -11.55
CA MET A 111 -0.10 25.63 -10.16
C MET A 111 0.37 26.95 -9.56
N THR A 112 -0.52 27.59 -8.82
CA THR A 112 -0.19 28.76 -8.01
C THR A 112 0.66 28.37 -6.80
N PHE A 113 1.43 29.32 -6.26
CA PHE A 113 2.21 29.10 -5.05
C PHE A 113 1.34 28.66 -3.85
N ALA A 114 0.10 29.17 -3.77
CA ALA A 114 -0.85 28.77 -2.73
C ALA A 114 -1.26 27.29 -2.85
N GLU A 115 -1.53 26.82 -4.08
CA GLU A 115 -1.85 25.42 -4.35
C GLU A 115 -0.66 24.50 -4.04
N ILE A 116 0.56 24.91 -4.41
CA ILE A 116 1.79 24.17 -4.06
C ILE A 116 1.94 24.09 -2.53
N SER A 117 1.69 25.18 -1.80
CA SER A 117 1.81 25.21 -0.34
C SER A 117 0.77 24.34 0.39
N ALA A 118 -0.38 24.08 -0.26
CA ALA A 118 -1.44 23.22 0.25
C ALA A 118 -1.22 21.73 -0.03
N LEU A 119 -0.22 21.37 -0.85
CA LEU A 119 0.13 19.98 -1.10
C LEU A 119 0.60 19.28 0.18
N PRO A 120 0.48 17.94 0.26
CA PRO A 120 1.21 17.12 1.21
C PRO A 120 2.74 17.37 1.17
N GLU A 121 3.42 17.24 2.31
CA GLU A 121 4.83 17.62 2.46
C GLU A 121 5.77 16.87 1.50
N ASP A 122 5.51 15.58 1.26
CA ASP A 122 6.20 14.76 0.26
C ASP A 122 6.08 15.33 -1.16
N LEU A 123 4.86 15.76 -1.53
CA LEU A 123 4.57 16.34 -2.83
C LEU A 123 5.11 17.76 -2.98
N LYS A 124 5.23 18.55 -1.90
CA LYS A 124 5.88 19.87 -1.93
C LYS A 124 7.36 19.76 -2.28
N VAL A 125 8.06 18.81 -1.66
CA VAL A 125 9.49 18.59 -1.92
C VAL A 125 9.70 18.15 -3.37
N GLU A 126 8.86 17.24 -3.87
CA GLU A 126 8.92 16.80 -5.26
C GLU A 126 8.54 17.91 -6.24
N ALA A 127 7.54 18.75 -5.92
CA ALA A 127 7.18 19.93 -6.68
C ALA A 127 8.37 20.91 -6.77
N ALA A 128 9.02 21.23 -5.66
CA ALA A 128 10.22 22.07 -5.64
C ALA A 128 11.35 21.46 -6.49
N ARG A 129 11.52 20.13 -6.46
CA ARG A 129 12.55 19.43 -7.25
C ARG A 129 12.30 19.55 -8.74
N ARG A 130 11.05 19.35 -9.19
CA ARG A 130 10.66 19.46 -10.60
C ARG A 130 10.77 20.91 -11.10
N LEU A 131 10.31 21.88 -10.30
CA LEU A 131 10.41 23.31 -10.63
C LEU A 131 11.87 23.81 -10.70
N ASN A 132 12.75 23.32 -9.82
CA ASN A 132 14.17 23.69 -9.81
C ASN A 132 15.03 22.85 -10.76
N LYS A 133 14.41 22.12 -11.71
CA LYS A 133 15.09 21.27 -12.72
C LYS A 133 16.11 20.30 -12.14
N GLY A 134 15.82 19.75 -10.95
CA GLY A 134 16.69 18.77 -10.30
C GLY A 134 17.92 19.36 -9.59
N ARG A 135 18.02 20.68 -9.40
CA ARG A 135 18.98 21.25 -8.44
C ARG A 135 18.38 21.24 -7.05
N PHE A 136 18.90 20.40 -6.18
CA PHE A 136 18.72 20.51 -4.74
C PHE A 136 20.11 20.67 -4.13
N ASP A 137 20.37 21.82 -3.51
CA ASP A 137 21.33 21.86 -2.42
C ASP A 137 20.63 21.12 -1.27
N HIS A 138 21.12 19.92 -0.95
CA HIS A 138 20.60 19.15 0.17
C HIS A 138 21.10 19.78 1.47
N ASP A 139 20.46 20.89 1.88
CA ASP A 139 20.61 21.50 3.20
C ASP A 139 19.67 20.85 4.24
N LEU A 140 19.04 19.72 3.89
CA LEU A 140 18.31 18.91 4.87
C LEU A 140 19.32 18.15 5.71
N ALA A 141 19.19 18.24 7.03
CA ALA A 141 19.93 17.38 7.93
C ALA A 141 19.69 15.92 7.54
N ASP A 142 20.75 15.13 7.48
CA ASP A 142 20.65 13.69 7.25
C ASP A 142 19.60 13.11 8.22
N PRO A 143 18.68 12.25 7.73
CA PRO A 143 17.66 11.67 8.58
C PRO A 143 18.34 11.02 9.79
N GLU A 144 17.86 11.36 11.00
CA GLU A 144 18.42 10.74 12.21
C GLU A 144 18.37 9.21 12.04
N PRO A 145 19.48 8.50 12.28
CA PRO A 145 19.49 7.06 12.16
C PRO A 145 18.42 6.49 13.09
N SER A 146 17.36 5.93 12.51
CA SER A 146 16.41 5.08 13.23
C SER A 146 17.17 3.94 13.91
N TRP A 147 16.57 3.27 14.89
CA TRP A 147 17.21 2.15 15.60
C TRP A 147 17.90 1.19 14.62
N GLN A 148 19.23 1.27 14.59
CA GLN A 148 20.10 0.43 13.77
C GLN A 148 20.90 -0.44 14.74
N VAL A 149 20.81 -1.76 14.56
CA VAL A 149 21.71 -2.69 15.23
C VAL A 149 22.82 -3.00 14.24
N THR A 150 24.00 -2.42 14.45
CA THR A 150 25.20 -2.84 13.72
C THR A 150 25.65 -4.17 14.32
N PRO A 151 25.53 -5.31 13.61
CA PRO A 151 26.00 -6.57 14.15
C PRO A 151 27.51 -6.48 14.30
N ASN A 152 28.01 -6.74 15.51
CA ASN A 152 29.43 -6.81 15.77
C ASN A 152 29.93 -8.18 15.30
N ILE A 153 30.17 -8.30 13.99
CA ILE A 153 30.65 -9.54 13.38
C ILE A 153 32.18 -9.54 13.44
N SER A 154 32.75 -10.30 14.37
CA SER A 154 34.16 -10.68 14.32
C SER A 154 34.29 -11.97 13.51
N ILE A 155 34.74 -11.88 12.26
CA ILE A 155 35.11 -13.06 11.48
C ILE A 155 36.56 -13.39 11.87
N THR A 156 36.75 -14.48 12.61
CA THR A 156 38.07 -15.04 12.91
C THR A 156 38.35 -16.20 11.96
N ASP A 157 39.56 -16.29 11.43
CA ASP A 157 39.98 -17.38 10.51
C ASP A 157 40.24 -18.71 11.25
N GLU A 158 39.97 -18.81 12.55
CA GLU A 158 40.07 -20.06 13.31
C GLU A 158 38.88 -20.97 13.00
N GLU A 159 39.18 -22.25 12.67
CA GLU A 159 38.15 -23.26 12.48
C GLU A 159 37.36 -23.46 13.78
N PRO A 160 36.02 -23.43 13.73
CA PRO A 160 35.21 -23.57 14.95
C PRO A 160 35.46 -24.94 15.58
N SER A 161 35.86 -24.93 16.84
CA SER A 161 36.09 -26.15 17.61
C SER A 161 34.76 -26.62 18.22
N GLY A 162 34.62 -27.93 18.44
CA GLY A 162 33.37 -28.51 18.97
C GLY A 162 32.94 -27.98 20.35
N GLU A 163 33.79 -27.24 21.05
CA GLU A 163 33.48 -26.61 22.34
C GLU A 163 32.81 -25.23 22.19
N ASP A 164 32.87 -24.59 21.01
CA ASP A 164 32.32 -23.25 20.77
C ASP A 164 30.78 -23.21 20.69
N PHE A 165 30.14 -24.37 20.56
CA PHE A 165 28.68 -24.52 20.45
C PHE A 165 28.00 -24.89 21.79
N LEU A 166 28.75 -24.94 22.88
CA LEU A 166 28.26 -25.29 24.22
C LEU A 166 28.21 -24.06 25.13
N LYS A 167 27.40 -23.06 24.80
CA LYS A 167 26.92 -22.03 25.74
C LYS A 167 25.47 -21.65 25.46
#